data_AF-A0A966SYL8-F1
#
_entry.id   AF-A0A966SYL8-F1
#
_cell.length_a   1.000
_cell.length_b   1.000
_cell.length_c   1.000
_cell.angle_alpha   90.00
_cell.angle_beta   90.00
_cell.angle_gamma   90.00
#
_symmetry.space_group_name_H-M   'P 1'
#
loop_
_entity.id
_entity.type
_entity.pdbx_description
1 polymer ?
#
loop_
_entity_poly.entity_id
_entity_poly.type
_entity_poly.pdbx_seq_one_letter_code
_entity_poly.pdbx_strand_id
1 'polypeptide(L)'
;MVPGIHQYGTSALTISSTIANGLGASTLTKAGFGMLVLAGTNTYSGSTTLNGGTLRLGAAAALGTSTLTIANGTTLSMADGIGRTITNAITVGGDFTLGETSVG
;
A
#
# COMPACT_ATOMS: atom_id res chain seq x y z
N MET A 1 -13.13 -16.00 -6.71
CA MET A 1 -11.80 -15.39 -6.78
C MET A 1 -11.99 -13.94 -7.21
N VAL A 2 -11.72 -12.97 -6.34
CA VAL A 2 -11.70 -11.56 -6.75
C VAL A 2 -10.33 -11.28 -7.40
N PRO A 3 -10.27 -10.70 -8.61
CA PRO A 3 -9.00 -10.31 -9.22
C PRO A 3 -8.25 -9.30 -8.35
N GLY A 4 -6.96 -9.53 -8.07
CA GLY A 4 -6.17 -8.64 -7.24
C GLY A 4 -4.68 -8.91 -7.26
N ILE A 5 -3.90 -7.91 -6.82
CA ILE A 5 -2.47 -8.05 -6.55
C ILE A 5 -2.30 -8.50 -5.10
N HIS A 6 -1.54 -9.56 -4.88
CA HIS A 6 -1.24 -10.05 -3.55
C HIS A 6 0.27 -10.12 -3.34
N GLN A 7 0.78 -9.45 -2.31
CA GLN A 7 2.18 -9.44 -1.94
C GLN A 7 2.36 -10.19 -0.61
N TYR A 8 3.01 -11.36 -0.67
CA TYR A 8 3.27 -12.26 0.46
C TYR A 8 4.76 -12.45 0.78
N GLY A 9 5.65 -11.73 0.09
CA GLY A 9 7.10 -11.87 0.23
C GLY A 9 7.67 -11.20 1.49
N THR A 10 8.89 -11.61 1.84
CA THR A 10 9.69 -11.06 2.95
C THR A 10 10.71 -10.02 2.47
N SER A 11 11.05 -10.00 1.19
CA SER A 11 11.90 -8.98 0.57
C SER A 11 11.12 -7.75 0.15
N ALA A 12 11.84 -6.65 -0.08
CA ALA A 12 11.24 -5.46 -0.67
C ALA A 12 10.84 -5.69 -2.13
N LEU A 13 9.63 -5.26 -2.50
CA LEU A 13 9.13 -5.24 -3.87
C LEU A 13 8.74 -3.80 -4.23
N THR A 14 9.22 -3.30 -5.36
CA THR A 14 8.83 -1.99 -5.89
C THR A 14 8.01 -2.15 -7.15
N ILE A 15 6.83 -1.54 -7.17
CA ILE A 15 5.98 -1.41 -8.36
C ILE A 15 6.05 0.05 -8.82
N SER A 16 6.83 0.29 -9.87
CA SER A 16 7.02 1.62 -10.46
C SER A 16 5.98 1.95 -11.53
N SER A 17 5.35 0.95 -12.12
CA SER A 17 4.31 1.10 -13.14
C SER A 17 2.96 1.47 -12.52
N THR A 18 2.08 2.07 -13.32
CA THR A 18 0.69 2.31 -12.94
C THR A 18 -0.07 0.98 -12.82
N ILE A 19 -0.70 0.79 -11.66
CA ILE A 19 -1.73 -0.22 -11.41
C ILE A 19 -3.07 0.42 -11.76
N ALA A 20 -3.77 -0.16 -12.74
CA ALA A 20 -5.09 0.28 -13.18
C ALA A 20 -6.15 -0.80 -12.94
N ASN A 21 -7.41 -0.37 -12.95
CA ASN A 21 -8.54 -1.29 -13.04
C ASN A 21 -8.52 -1.95 -14.42
N GLY A 22 -8.61 -3.28 -14.45
CA GLY A 22 -8.96 -4.01 -15.66
C GLY A 22 -10.48 -3.97 -15.90
N LEU A 23 -11.09 -5.13 -16.14
CA LEU A 23 -12.56 -5.27 -16.25
C LEU A 23 -13.29 -5.21 -14.89
N GLY A 24 -12.68 -4.61 -13.87
CA GLY A 24 -13.22 -4.56 -12.51
C GLY A 24 -12.28 -3.83 -11.55
N ALA A 25 -12.76 -3.59 -10.33
CA ALA A 25 -11.98 -2.96 -9.28
C ALA A 25 -10.86 -3.90 -8.81
N SER A 26 -9.62 -3.63 -9.23
CA SER A 26 -8.46 -4.43 -8.83
C SER A 26 -8.15 -4.18 -7.35
N THR A 27 -8.21 -5.21 -6.51
CA THR A 27 -7.85 -5.10 -5.07
C THR A 27 -6.35 -5.31 -4.86
N LEU A 28 -5.77 -4.67 -3.85
CA LEU A 28 -4.38 -4.89 -3.43
C LEU A 28 -4.36 -5.47 -2.00
N THR A 29 -3.71 -6.62 -1.82
CA THR A 29 -3.46 -7.20 -0.48
C THR A 29 -1.97 -7.28 -0.22
N LYS A 30 -1.51 -6.63 0.84
CA LYS A 30 -0.13 -6.69 1.33
C LYS A 30 -0.10 -7.45 2.66
N ALA A 31 0.36 -8.69 2.63
CA ALA A 31 0.34 -9.60 3.79
C ALA A 31 1.71 -10.18 4.17
N GLY A 32 2.72 -10.11 3.29
CA GLY A 32 4.09 -10.52 3.62
C GLY A 32 4.77 -9.56 4.59
N PHE A 33 5.79 -10.02 5.32
CA PHE A 33 6.55 -9.19 6.26
C PHE A 33 7.47 -8.15 5.59
N GLY A 34 7.74 -8.30 4.28
CA GLY A 34 8.61 -7.38 3.55
C GLY A 34 7.98 -6.00 3.31
N MET A 35 8.68 -5.16 2.54
CA MET A 35 8.17 -3.85 2.11
C MET A 35 7.56 -3.93 0.71
N LEU A 36 6.41 -3.30 0.50
CA LEU A 36 5.87 -3.04 -0.84
C LEU A 36 5.91 -1.54 -1.10
N VAL A 37 6.61 -1.12 -2.14
CA VAL A 37 6.67 0.26 -2.60
C VAL A 37 5.76 0.45 -3.80
N LEU A 38 4.78 1.34 -3.68
CA LEU A 38 3.94 1.79 -4.79
C LEU A 38 4.47 3.14 -5.29
N ALA A 39 5.35 3.11 -6.28
CA ALA A 39 6.01 4.29 -6.81
C ALA A 39 5.28 4.92 -8.02
N GLY A 40 4.37 4.18 -8.65
CA GLY A 40 3.52 4.68 -9.73
C GLY A 40 2.31 5.48 -9.23
N THR A 41 1.84 6.42 -10.06
CA THR A 41 0.50 7.02 -9.93
C THR A 41 -0.53 5.98 -10.36
N ASN A 42 -1.32 5.49 -9.41
CA ASN A 42 -2.23 4.37 -9.60
C ASN A 42 -3.67 4.85 -9.81
N THR A 43 -4.46 4.07 -10.55
CA THR A 43 -5.86 4.41 -10.88
C THR A 43 -6.85 3.32 -10.50
N TYR A 44 -6.38 2.24 -9.84
CA TYR A 44 -7.27 1.22 -9.33
C TYR A 44 -8.18 1.77 -8.22
N SER A 45 -9.39 1.21 -8.15
CA SER A 45 -10.42 1.60 -7.19
C SER A 45 -10.82 0.48 -6.23
N GLY A 46 -10.29 -0.73 -6.43
CA GLY A 46 -10.49 -1.83 -5.47
C GLY A 46 -9.77 -1.54 -4.16
N SER A 47 -10.24 -2.13 -3.06
CA SER A 47 -9.67 -1.91 -1.73
C SER A 47 -8.20 -2.28 -1.64
N THR A 48 -7.44 -1.51 -0.87
CA THR A 48 -6.09 -1.84 -0.43
C THR A 48 -6.14 -2.34 1.01
N THR A 49 -5.60 -3.52 1.25
CA THR A 49 -5.51 -4.11 2.59
C THR A 49 -4.05 -4.32 2.97
N LEU A 50 -3.61 -3.68 4.04
CA LEU A 50 -2.31 -3.85 4.66
C LEU A 50 -2.46 -4.77 5.87
N ASN A 51 -2.18 -6.06 5.67
CA ASN A 51 -2.25 -7.13 6.67
C ASN A 51 -0.89 -7.49 7.28
N GLY A 52 0.22 -7.02 6.72
CA GLY A 52 1.56 -7.35 7.21
C GLY A 52 2.67 -6.48 6.61
N GLY A 53 3.74 -6.31 7.37
CA GLY A 53 4.96 -5.59 6.97
C GLY A 53 4.71 -4.12 6.65
N THR A 54 5.46 -3.60 5.66
CA THR A 54 5.42 -2.18 5.28
C THR A 54 4.76 -1.97 3.92
N LEU A 55 3.85 -0.99 3.85
CA LEU A 55 3.40 -0.37 2.59
C LEU A 55 4.02 1.03 2.49
N ARG A 56 4.81 1.27 1.44
CA ARG A 56 5.48 2.56 1.20
C ARG A 56 4.88 3.26 -0.03
N LEU A 57 4.40 4.48 0.17
CA LEU A 57 3.81 5.30 -0.89
C LEU A 57 4.87 6.20 -1.52
N GLY A 58 5.21 5.94 -2.78
CA GLY A 58 6.15 6.74 -3.57
C GLY A 58 5.49 7.81 -4.46
N ALA A 59 4.19 7.70 -4.73
CA ALA A 59 3.41 8.66 -5.52
C ALA A 59 2.21 9.24 -4.75
N ALA A 60 1.68 10.38 -5.19
CA ALA A 60 0.62 11.09 -4.46
C ALA A 60 -0.70 10.33 -4.58
N ALA A 61 -0.94 9.79 -5.77
CA ALA A 61 -2.02 8.85 -6.04
C ALA A 61 -1.52 7.39 -6.02
N ALA A 62 -0.59 7.03 -5.13
CA ALA A 62 -0.08 5.65 -5.02
C ALA A 62 -1.18 4.62 -4.69
N LEU A 63 -2.30 5.05 -4.12
CA LEU A 63 -3.44 4.19 -3.78
C LEU A 63 -4.63 4.35 -4.73
N GLY A 64 -4.49 5.15 -5.80
CA GLY A 64 -5.62 5.52 -6.65
C GLY A 64 -6.80 6.05 -5.82
N THR A 65 -7.99 5.51 -6.07
CA THR A 65 -9.21 5.84 -5.31
C THR A 65 -9.60 4.77 -4.30
N SER A 66 -8.69 3.83 -3.99
CA SER A 66 -8.96 2.73 -3.06
C SER A 66 -9.30 3.22 -1.65
N THR A 67 -10.04 2.41 -0.90
CA THR A 67 -10.06 2.49 0.57
C THR A 67 -8.88 1.70 1.11
N LEU A 68 -8.13 2.28 2.05
CA LEU A 68 -7.02 1.61 2.74
C LEU A 68 -7.49 1.04 4.07
N THR A 69 -7.34 -0.27 4.27
CA THR A 69 -7.51 -0.93 5.57
C THR A 69 -6.14 -1.30 6.12
N ILE A 70 -5.85 -0.87 7.34
CA ILE A 70 -4.58 -1.07 8.04
C ILE A 70 -4.82 -2.02 9.21
N ALA A 71 -4.20 -3.19 9.18
CA ALA A 71 -4.23 -4.15 10.29
C ALA A 71 -3.21 -3.78 11.39
N ASN A 72 -3.42 -4.35 12.58
CA ASN A 72 -2.49 -4.20 13.70
C ASN A 72 -1.06 -4.66 13.34
N GLY A 73 -0.06 -3.97 13.87
CA GLY A 73 1.35 -4.34 13.75
C GLY A 73 1.95 -4.10 12.36
N THR A 74 1.34 -3.24 11.56
CA THR A 74 1.80 -2.91 10.21
C THR A 74 2.41 -1.51 10.14
N THR A 75 3.16 -1.24 9.07
CA THR A 75 3.79 0.06 8.84
C THR A 75 3.29 0.69 7.54
N LEU A 76 2.83 1.94 7.63
CA LEU A 76 2.59 2.80 6.47
C LEU A 76 3.71 3.83 6.39
N SER A 77 4.39 3.92 5.25
CA SER A 77 5.56 4.79 5.04
C SER A 77 5.41 5.65 3.78
N MET A 78 6.15 6.75 3.71
CA MET A 78 6.27 7.61 2.55
C MET A 78 7.69 7.52 2.00
N ALA A 79 7.84 7.38 0.68
CA ALA A 79 9.16 7.34 0.07
C ALA A 79 9.84 8.73 0.14
N ASP A 80 11.17 8.71 0.06
CA ASP A 80 12.02 9.89 -0.17
C ASP A 80 11.96 10.96 0.94
N GLY A 81 11.37 10.65 2.09
CA GLY A 81 11.16 11.61 3.18
C GLY A 81 10.16 12.72 2.84
N ILE A 82 9.40 12.55 1.75
CA ILE A 82 8.43 13.55 1.28
C ILE A 82 7.09 13.29 1.94
N GLY A 83 6.62 14.27 2.74
CA GLY A 83 5.26 14.27 3.28
C GLY A 83 4.22 14.26 2.17
N ARG A 84 3.17 13.44 2.32
CA ARG A 84 2.10 13.30 1.31
C ARG A 84 0.73 13.43 1.96
N THR A 85 -0.18 14.13 1.28
CA THR A 85 -1.60 14.08 1.59
C THR A 85 -2.18 12.79 1.04
N ILE A 86 -2.79 11.98 1.91
CA ILE A 86 -3.57 10.80 1.52
C ILE A 86 -5.04 11.20 1.60
N THR A 87 -5.72 11.21 0.45
CA THR A 87 -7.14 11.56 0.35
C THR A 87 -8.06 10.35 0.39
N ASN A 88 -7.48 9.15 0.39
CA ASN A 88 -8.20 7.87 0.49
C ASN A 88 -8.90 7.74 1.84
N ALA A 89 -10.04 7.07 1.87
CA ALA A 89 -10.63 6.63 3.13
C ALA A 89 -9.70 5.62 3.80
N ILE A 90 -9.46 5.78 5.11
CA ILE A 90 -8.58 4.91 5.89
C ILE A 90 -9.37 4.30 7.03
N THR A 91 -9.33 2.97 7.11
CA THR A 91 -9.82 2.21 8.27
C THR A 91 -8.61 1.64 9.01
N VAL A 92 -8.52 1.92 10.32
CA VAL A 92 -7.45 1.44 11.19
C VAL A 92 -8.01 0.37 12.11
N GLY A 93 -7.53 -0.86 11.96
CA GLY A 93 -7.97 -2.04 12.71
C GLY A 93 -7.19 -2.31 14.00
N GLY A 94 -6.18 -1.50 14.30
CA GLY A 94 -5.36 -1.59 15.52
C GLY A 94 -4.11 -0.72 15.41
N ASP A 95 -3.20 -0.86 16.37
CA ASP A 95 -1.97 -0.07 16.38
C ASP A 95 -1.15 -0.29 15.10
N PHE A 96 -0.67 0.79 14.51
CA PHE A 96 0.18 0.78 13.33
C PHE A 96 1.27 1.85 13.46
N THR A 97 2.35 1.69 12.71
CA THR A 97 3.44 2.67 12.64
C THR A 97 3.27 3.53 11.39
N LEU A 98 3.39 4.85 11.55
CA LEU A 98 3.50 5.80 10.45
C LEU A 98 4.95 6.27 10.31
N GLY A 99 5.54 6.11 9.12
CA GLY A 99 6.93 6.45 8.82
C GLY A 99 7.88 5.26 8.94
N GLU A 100 9.12 5.43 8.47
CA GLU A 100 10.19 4.45 8.66
C GLU A 100 10.77 4.64 10.08
N THR A 101 10.67 3.62 10.94
CA THR A 101 11.73 3.39 11.93
C THR A 101 12.95 2.92 11.17
N SER A 102 13.78 3.84 10.69
CA SER A 102 15.01 3.53 9.97
C SER A 102 15.84 2.51 10.78
N VAL A 103 16.16 1.37 10.16
CA VAL A 103 17.31 0.54 10.55
C VAL A 103 18.10 0.21 9.28
N GLY A 104 19.15 1.00 9.05
CA GLY A 104 20.16 0.78 8.01
C GLY A 104 20.43 2.02 7.18
#